data_AF-A0A401TJG1-F1
#
_entry.id   AF-A0A401TJG1-F1
#
_cell.length_a   1.000
_cell.length_b   1.000
_cell.length_c   1.000
_cell.angle_alpha   90.00
_cell.angle_beta   90.00
_cell.angle_gamma   90.00
#
_symmetry.space_group_name_H-M   'P 1'
#
loop_
_entity.id
_entity.type
_entity.pdbx_description
1 polymer ?
#
loop_
_entity_poly.entity_id
_entity_poly.type
_entity_poly.pdbx_seq_one_letter_code
_entity_poly.pdbx_strand_id
1 'polypeptide(L)' 'GYYKRTPAYVPIRKRDRLGCFPVVMVHSTMLIDLRKEASKQLAFYPPHPDYTWSFDDIIVFAFSCRQAGE' A
#
# COMPACT_ATOMS: atom_id res chain seq x y z
N GLY A 1 -14.53 20.50 -2.44
CA GLY A 1 -14.70 19.25 -3.19
C GLY A 1 -14.25 18.11 -2.31
N TYR A 2 -15.12 17.11 -2.08
CA TYR A 2 -14.79 15.96 -1.26
C TYR A 2 -14.32 14.81 -2.16
N TYR A 3 -13.51 13.90 -1.63
CA TYR A 3 -13.06 12.71 -2.35
C TYR A 3 -14.26 11.92 -2.88
N LYS A 4 -14.28 11.63 -4.20
CA LYS A 4 -15.32 10.82 -4.86
C LYS A 4 -14.66 9.75 -5.72
N ARG A 5 -15.03 8.49 -5.48
CA ARG A 5 -14.56 7.34 -6.28
C ARG A 5 -15.23 7.35 -7.65
N THR A 6 -14.44 7.19 -8.70
CA THR A 6 -14.95 6.96 -10.06
C THR A 6 -15.29 5.48 -10.24
N PRO A 7 -16.13 5.11 -11.22
CA PRO A 7 -16.37 3.70 -11.56
C PRO A 7 -15.07 2.94 -11.92
N ALA A 8 -14.05 3.64 -12.40
CA ALA A 8 -12.75 3.07 -12.71
C ALA A 8 -11.89 2.75 -11.46
N TYR A 9 -12.22 3.28 -10.29
CA TYR A 9 -11.41 3.14 -9.09
C TYR A 9 -11.21 1.69 -8.65
N VAL A 10 -12.29 0.90 -8.56
CA VAL A 10 -12.20 -0.49 -8.06
C VAL A 10 -11.42 -1.40 -9.02
N PRO A 11 -11.65 -1.39 -10.35
CA PRO A 11 -10.85 -2.17 -11.29
C PRO A 11 -9.36 -1.80 -11.29
N ILE A 12 -9.03 -0.51 -11.13
CA ILE A 12 -7.63 -0.07 -11.02
C ILE A 12 -7.01 -0.55 -9.70
N ARG A 13 -7.70 -0.35 -8.57
CA ARG A 13 -7.21 -0.77 -7.24
C ARG A 13 -6.99 -2.28 -7.15
N LYS A 14 -7.90 -3.08 -7.72
CA LYS A 14 -7.78 -4.55 -7.74
C LYS A 14 -6.82 -5.07 -8.80
N ARG A 15 -6.24 -4.18 -9.62
CA ARG A 15 -5.34 -4.52 -10.74
C ARG A 15 -6.02 -5.33 -11.86
N ASP A 16 -7.34 -5.31 -11.92
CA ASP A 16 -8.13 -5.89 -13.03
C ASP A 16 -7.92 -5.09 -14.33
N ARG A 17 -7.54 -3.80 -14.20
CA ARG A 17 -7.18 -2.92 -15.31
C ARG A 17 -5.83 -2.25 -15.06
N LEU A 18 -4.83 -2.61 -15.86
CA LEU A 18 -3.47 -2.06 -15.79
C LEU A 18 -3.26 -0.94 -16.83
N GLY A 19 -2.41 0.04 -16.51
CA GLY A 19 -2.06 1.13 -17.41
C GLY A 19 -1.74 2.44 -16.69
N CYS A 20 -1.58 3.52 -17.47
CA CYS A 20 -1.46 4.88 -16.96
C CYS A 20 -2.81 5.58 -17.08
N PHE A 21 -3.29 6.15 -15.98
CA PHE A 21 -4.61 6.78 -15.92
C PHE A 21 -4.48 8.25 -15.52
N PRO A 22 -5.18 9.17 -16.20
CA PRO A 22 -5.30 10.53 -15.71
C PRO A 22 -6.08 10.50 -14.39
N VAL A 23 -5.52 11.07 -13.34
CA VAL A 23 -6.14 11.18 -12.03
C VAL A 23 -6.13 12.63 -11.57
N VAL A 24 -7.15 13.01 -10.81
CA VAL A 24 -7.27 14.38 -10.26
C VAL A 24 -6.32 14.63 -9.10
N MET A 25 -5.78 13.58 -8.49
CA MET A 25 -4.88 13.65 -7.33
C MET A 25 -4.09 12.34 -7.19
N VAL A 26 -2.80 12.46 -6.85
CA VAL A 26 -1.93 11.37 -6.40
C VAL A 26 -1.55 11.69 -4.94
N HIS A 27 -1.60 10.69 -4.06
CA HIS A 27 -1.23 10.85 -2.67
C HIS A 27 -0.29 9.74 -2.23
N SER A 28 0.76 10.14 -1.51
CA SER A 28 1.85 9.31 -0.99
C SER A 28 2.66 8.54 -2.05
N THR A 29 3.97 8.57 -1.89
CA THR A 29 4.91 7.69 -2.59
C THR A 29 5.98 7.29 -1.58
N MET A 30 6.42 6.03 -1.65
CA MET A 30 7.41 5.48 -0.75
C MET A 30 8.58 4.93 -1.55
N LEU A 31 9.80 5.13 -1.04
CA LEU A 31 11.01 4.53 -1.57
C LEU A 31 11.55 3.55 -0.53
N ILE A 32 11.85 2.32 -0.95
CA ILE A 32 12.37 1.27 -0.08
C ILE A 32 13.79 0.93 -0.53
N ASP A 33 14.75 1.00 0.39
CA ASP A 33 16.13 0.59 0.11
C ASP A 33 16.31 -0.91 0.31
N LEU A 34 16.26 -1.67 -0.79
CA LEU A 34 16.37 -3.14 -0.78
C LEU A 34 17.75 -3.68 -0.35
N ARG A 35 18.74 -2.81 -0.12
CA ARG A 35 20.07 -3.22 0.37
C ARG A 35 20.09 -3.44 1.88
N LYS A 36 19.10 -2.93 2.62
CA LYS A 36 18.98 -3.14 4.06
C LYS A 36 18.46 -4.56 4.35
N GLU A 37 19.08 -5.24 5.31
CA GLU A 37 18.62 -6.58 5.74
C GLU A 37 17.17 -6.56 6.25
N ALA A 38 16.76 -5.48 6.93
CA ALA A 38 15.38 -5.29 7.39
C ALA A 38 14.35 -5.31 6.25
N SER A 39 14.72 -4.85 5.04
CA SER A 39 13.81 -4.84 3.89
C SER A 39 13.41 -6.24 3.42
N LYS A 40 14.21 -7.27 3.75
CA LYS A 40 13.86 -8.68 3.48
C LYS A 40 12.73 -9.19 4.36
N GLN A 41 12.46 -8.53 5.48
CA GLN A 41 11.40 -8.87 6.43
C GLN A 41 10.09 -8.11 6.16
N LEU A 42 10.05 -7.22 5.16
CA LEU A 42 8.83 -6.53 4.77
C LEU A 42 7.85 -7.51 4.10
N ALA A 43 6.67 -7.66 4.69
CA ALA A 43 5.60 -8.53 4.22
C ALA A 43 4.28 -7.73 4.19
N PHE A 44 3.93 -7.25 3.00
CA PHE A 44 2.70 -6.50 2.80
C PHE A 44 1.45 -7.39 2.75
N TYR A 45 1.55 -8.56 2.10
CA TYR A 45 0.47 -9.51 1.99
C TYR A 45 0.98 -10.97 2.04
N PRO A 46 0.35 -11.87 2.81
CA PRO A 46 -0.72 -11.58 3.77
C PRO A 46 -0.22 -10.63 4.89
N PRO A 47 -1.11 -9.85 5.54
CA PRO A 47 -0.71 -9.05 6.68
C PRO A 47 -0.06 -9.89 7.77
N HIS A 48 0.79 -9.26 8.58
CA HIS A 48 1.40 -9.92 9.74
C HIS A 48 0.31 -10.58 10.62
N PRO A 49 0.53 -11.78 11.18
CA PRO A 49 -0.47 -12.50 11.99
C PRO A 49 -1.05 -11.68 13.15
N ASP A 50 -0.24 -10.79 13.73
CA ASP A 50 -0.64 -9.91 14.84
C ASP A 50 -1.34 -8.61 14.40
N TYR A 51 -1.56 -8.41 13.09
CA TYR A 51 -2.21 -7.21 12.58
C TYR A 51 -3.72 -7.23 12.87
N THR A 52 -4.17 -6.27 13.69
CA THR A 52 -5.57 -6.19 14.18
C THR A 52 -6.29 -4.92 13.75
N TRP A 53 -5.65 -4.06 12.96
CA TRP A 53 -6.22 -2.77 12.52
C TRP A 53 -7.03 -2.89 11.22
N SER A 54 -7.65 -1.79 10.80
CA SER A 54 -8.38 -1.74 9.53
C SER A 54 -7.49 -2.12 8.33
N PHE A 55 -8.03 -2.88 7.38
CA PHE A 55 -7.27 -3.28 6.19
C PHE A 55 -7.13 -2.12 5.20
N ASP A 56 -6.00 -1.42 5.31
CA ASP A 56 -5.56 -0.34 4.44
C ASP A 56 -4.10 -0.58 4.06
N ASP A 57 -3.78 -0.39 2.78
CA ASP A 57 -2.47 -0.73 2.23
C ASP A 57 -1.34 0.06 2.95
N ILE A 58 -1.55 1.35 3.23
CA ILE A 58 -0.54 2.18 3.90
C ILE A 58 -0.37 1.75 5.36
N ILE A 59 -1.47 1.43 6.05
CA ILE A 59 -1.43 1.04 7.45
C ILE A 59 -0.78 -0.35 7.62
N VAL A 60 -1.13 -1.32 6.77
CA VAL A 60 -0.51 -2.66 6.77
C VAL A 60 0.98 -2.56 6.47
N PHE A 61 1.36 -1.76 5.47
CA PHE A 61 2.76 -1.52 5.14
C PHE A 61 3.54 -0.91 6.32
N ALA A 62 3.01 0.14 6.95
CA ALA A 62 3.64 0.79 8.09
C ALA A 62 3.82 -0.16 9.28
N PHE A 63 2.82 -1.02 9.56
CA PHE A 63 2.94 -2.05 10.59
C PHE A 63 4.05 -3.06 10.27
N SER A 64 4.14 -3.48 9.00
CA SER A 64 5.22 -4.39 8.57
C SER A 64 6.61 -3.76 8.72
N CYS A 65 6.78 -2.47 8.42
CA CYS A 65 8.04 -1.76 8.65
C CYS A 65 8.42 -1.78 10.13
N ARG A 66 7.46 -1.44 10.99
CA ARG A 66 7.65 -1.46 12.44
C ARG A 66 8.10 -2.83 12.95
N GLN A 67 7.49 -3.92 12.47
CA GLN A 67 7.90 -5.28 12.85
C GLN A 67 9.26 -5.70 12.28
N ALA A 68 9.65 -5.14 11.14
CA ALA A 68 10.98 -5.35 10.56
C ALA A 68 12.09 -4.55 11.27
N GLY A 69 11.75 -3.74 12.28
CA GLY A 69 12.70 -2.94 13.06
C GLY A 69 13.04 -1.58 12.45
N GLU A 70 12.16 -1.03 11.61
CA GLU A 70 12.27 0.31 11.01
C GLU A 70 11.17 1.26 11.50
#